data_AF-A0AA38WP28-F1
#
_entry.id   AF-A0AA38WP28-F1
#
_cell.length_a   1.000
_cell.length_b   1.000
_cell.length_c   1.000
_cell.angle_alpha   90.00
_cell.angle_beta   90.00
_cell.angle_gamma   90.00
#
_symmetry.space_group_name_H-M   'P 1'
#
loop_
_entity.id
_entity.type
_entity.pdbx_description
1 polymer ?
#
loop_
_entity_poly.entity_id
_entity_poly.type
_entity_poly.pdbx_seq_one_letter_code
_entity_poly.pdbx_strand_id
1 'polypeptide(L)'
;MPIDFKEIQEKLSTGFTPWQRSFQFWVRALDIYTGYKVFQVRVNLVKDVEKAEAMWERQHEHAAEKAYSMCSEMGGFFLKIAQILGKPDLAPAAWVRRLVTLCDQAPATPSNMVQLVLENELGKSVDEMFERFEWDPIGSASIAQVHRARLKGGKNDVVVKVQHPGVQI
;
A
#
# COMPACT_ATOMS: atom_id res chain seq x y z
N MET A 1 0.38 15.13 -43.89
CA MET A 1 0.18 15.17 -42.43
C MET A 1 1.53 15.35 -41.77
N PRO A 2 1.78 16.43 -41.03
CA PRO A 2 3.00 16.57 -40.25
C PRO A 2 2.94 15.60 -39.06
N ILE A 3 4.03 14.87 -38.83
CA ILE A 3 4.18 13.93 -37.72
C ILE A 3 4.28 14.75 -36.43
N ASP A 4 3.35 14.57 -35.48
CA ASP A 4 3.39 15.23 -34.18
C ASP A 4 4.37 14.51 -33.24
N PHE A 5 5.56 15.08 -33.10
CA PHE A 5 6.62 14.54 -32.26
C PHE A 5 6.28 14.57 -30.76
N LYS A 6 5.37 15.43 -30.29
CA LYS A 6 4.94 15.44 -28.88
C LYS A 6 4.10 14.20 -28.56
N GLU A 7 3.20 13.82 -29.45
CA GLU A 7 2.37 12.62 -29.29
C GLU A 7 3.21 11.34 -29.27
N ILE A 8 4.27 11.28 -30.08
CA ILE A 8 5.24 10.16 -30.10
C ILE A 8 6.04 10.12 -28.79
N GLN A 9 6.48 11.27 -28.29
CA GLN A 9 7.25 11.36 -27.04
C GLN A 9 6.39 10.99 -25.82
N GLU A 10 5.12 11.39 -25.80
CA GLU A 10 4.16 11.06 -24.75
C GLU A 10 3.79 9.56 -24.77
N LYS A 11 3.57 8.96 -25.95
CA LYS A 11 3.40 7.50 -26.14
C LYS A 11 4.64 6.68 -25.75
N LEU A 12 5.84 7.18 -26.06
CA LEU A 12 7.09 6.53 -25.65
C LEU A 12 7.29 6.59 -24.13
N SER A 13 6.96 7.72 -23.49
CA SER A 13 7.11 7.90 -22.04
C SER A 13 6.12 7.05 -21.23
N THR A 14 4.89 6.91 -21.72
CA THR A 14 3.84 6.05 -21.13
C THR A 14 4.09 4.57 -21.39
N GLY A 15 4.80 4.22 -22.47
CA GLY A 15 5.23 2.85 -22.77
C GLY A 15 6.45 2.38 -21.95
N PHE A 16 7.34 3.29 -21.53
CA PHE A 16 8.56 2.95 -20.79
C PHE A 16 8.34 2.76 -19.27
N THR A 17 7.35 3.44 -18.69
CA THR A 17 7.05 3.42 -17.26
C THR A 17 6.66 2.03 -16.72
N PRO A 18 5.82 1.22 -17.40
CA PRO A 18 5.48 -0.13 -16.96
C PRO A 18 6.68 -1.09 -16.91
N TRP A 19 7.58 -0.97 -17.91
CA TRP A 19 8.75 -1.83 -18.02
C TRP A 19 9.79 -1.51 -16.94
N GLN A 20 9.95 -0.22 -16.61
CA GLN A 20 10.80 0.22 -15.50
C GLN A 20 10.31 -0.29 -14.15
N ARG A 21 9.00 -0.22 -13.87
CA ARG A 21 8.42 -0.72 -12.61
C ARG A 21 8.57 -2.23 -12.49
N SER A 22 8.38 -2.96 -13.59
CA SER A 22 8.58 -4.42 -13.64
C SER A 22 10.06 -4.78 -13.41
N PHE A 23 10.98 -4.04 -14.02
CA PHE A 23 12.41 -4.23 -13.81
C PHE A 23 12.81 -3.97 -12.36
N GLN A 24 12.35 -2.87 -11.76
CA GLN A 24 12.60 -2.56 -10.34
C GLN A 24 12.10 -3.65 -9.41
N PHE A 25 10.90 -4.20 -9.67
CA PHE A 25 10.39 -5.35 -8.93
C PHE A 25 11.35 -6.54 -9.02
N TRP A 26 11.72 -6.95 -10.23
CA TRP A 26 12.54 -8.14 -10.43
C TRP A 26 13.94 -8.01 -9.82
N VAL A 27 14.56 -6.84 -9.90
CA VAL A 27 15.85 -6.57 -9.26
C VAL A 27 15.75 -6.73 -7.74
N ARG A 28 14.73 -6.16 -7.11
CA ARG A 28 14.54 -6.23 -5.65
C ARG A 28 14.13 -7.63 -5.18
N ALA A 29 13.25 -8.29 -5.92
CA ALA A 29 12.87 -9.67 -5.65
C ALA A 29 14.07 -10.62 -5.74
N LEU A 30 14.93 -10.42 -6.75
CA LEU A 30 16.16 -11.18 -6.92
C LEU A 30 17.14 -10.93 -5.77
N ASP A 31 17.29 -9.69 -5.31
CA ASP A 31 18.13 -9.33 -4.16
C ASP A 31 17.65 -10.01 -2.85
N ILE A 32 16.34 -10.04 -2.61
CA ILE A 32 15.77 -10.77 -1.46
C ILE A 32 16.04 -12.28 -1.59
N TYR A 33 15.73 -12.87 -2.76
CA TYR A 33 15.89 -14.29 -3.02
C TYR A 33 17.34 -14.77 -2.91
N THR A 34 18.26 -14.06 -3.57
CA THR A 34 19.70 -14.38 -3.54
C THR A 34 20.25 -14.21 -2.14
N GLY A 35 19.79 -13.21 -1.38
CA GLY A 35 20.07 -13.06 0.05
C GLY A 35 19.73 -14.33 0.84
N TYR A 36 18.51 -14.87 0.68
CA TYR A 36 18.11 -16.13 1.32
C TYR A 36 18.94 -17.33 0.85
N LYS A 37 19.27 -17.43 -0.44
CA LYS A 37 20.06 -18.55 -0.96
C LYS A 37 21.49 -18.56 -0.44
N VAL A 38 22.15 -17.40 -0.42
CA VAL A 38 23.49 -17.26 0.15
C VAL A 38 23.45 -17.54 1.65
N PHE A 39 22.44 -17.02 2.36
CA PHE A 39 22.24 -17.30 3.76
C PHE A 39 22.03 -18.79 4.05
N GLN A 40 21.19 -19.47 3.28
CA GLN A 40 20.89 -20.90 3.43
C GLN A 40 22.16 -21.75 3.30
N VAL A 41 23.06 -21.41 2.37
CA VAL A 41 24.36 -22.09 2.25
C VAL A 41 25.22 -21.87 3.50
N ARG A 42 25.26 -20.63 4.03
CA ARG A 42 26.06 -20.29 5.22
C ARG A 42 25.53 -20.95 6.49
N VAL A 43 24.22 -20.95 6.72
CA VAL A 43 23.61 -21.49 7.94
C VAL A 43 23.71 -23.01 7.98
N ASN A 44 23.68 -23.70 6.84
CA ASN A 44 23.89 -25.15 6.76
C ASN A 44 25.28 -25.59 7.26
N LEU A 45 26.27 -24.68 7.33
CA LEU A 45 27.60 -24.95 7.89
C LEU A 45 27.66 -24.76 9.41
N VAL A 46 26.61 -24.19 10.02
CA VAL A 46 26.53 -23.93 11.45
C VAL A 46 25.94 -25.15 12.14
N LYS A 47 26.72 -25.77 13.03
CA LYS A 47 26.28 -26.95 13.81
C LYS A 47 25.47 -26.60 15.06
N ASP A 48 25.60 -25.36 15.52
CA ASP A 48 24.92 -24.84 16.70
C ASP A 48 23.51 -24.39 16.33
N VAL A 49 22.50 -25.02 16.95
CA VAL A 49 21.08 -24.81 16.63
C VAL A 49 20.62 -23.41 17.07
N GLU A 50 20.97 -22.97 18.28
CA GLU A 50 20.57 -21.65 18.77
C GLU A 50 21.17 -20.54 17.91
N LYS A 51 22.45 -20.70 17.52
CA LYS A 51 23.11 -19.78 16.61
C LYS A 51 22.48 -19.77 15.22
N ALA A 52 22.08 -20.94 14.71
CA ALA A 52 21.40 -21.05 13.43
C ALA A 52 20.02 -20.37 13.46
N GLU A 53 19.23 -20.56 14.52
CA GLU A 53 17.93 -19.91 14.71
C GLU A 53 18.06 -18.39 14.80
N ALA A 54 19.01 -17.88 15.60
CA ALA A 54 19.28 -16.45 15.68
C ALA A 54 19.74 -15.86 14.32
N MET A 55 20.47 -16.63 13.53
CA MET A 55 20.85 -16.27 12.18
C MET A 55 19.64 -16.19 11.24
N TRP A 56 18.69 -17.14 11.34
CA TRP A 56 17.44 -17.13 10.56
C TRP A 56 16.59 -15.91 10.89
N GLU A 57 16.39 -15.60 12.17
CA GLU A 57 15.62 -14.42 12.59
C GLU A 57 16.21 -13.13 12.02
N ARG A 58 17.54 -12.95 12.10
CA ARG A 58 18.21 -11.78 11.50
C ARG A 58 18.04 -11.71 9.99
N GLN A 59 18.12 -12.85 9.30
CA GLN A 59 17.90 -12.90 7.86
C GLN A 59 16.45 -12.53 7.51
N HIS A 60 15.49 -13.00 8.31
CA HIS A 60 14.08 -12.67 8.16
C HIS A 60 13.82 -11.17 8.36
N GLU A 61 14.44 -10.54 9.37
CA GLU A 61 14.34 -9.10 9.61
C GLU A 61 14.90 -8.28 8.45
N HIS A 62 16.08 -8.64 7.95
CA HIS A 62 16.69 -7.94 6.82
C HIS A 62 15.86 -8.05 5.55
N ALA A 63 15.34 -9.25 5.26
CA ALA A 63 14.47 -9.47 4.12
C ALA A 63 13.12 -8.75 4.26
N ALA A 64 12.57 -8.70 5.47
CA ALA A 64 11.33 -7.98 5.76
C ALA A 64 11.45 -6.48 5.49
N GLU A 65 12.59 -5.85 5.82
CA GLU A 65 12.82 -4.42 5.54
C GLU A 65 12.89 -4.13 4.04
N LYS A 66 13.56 -5.01 3.29
CA LYS A 66 13.62 -4.92 1.82
C LYS A 66 12.25 -5.08 1.19
N ALA A 67 11.46 -6.05 1.67
CA ALA A 67 10.10 -6.30 1.22
C ALA A 67 9.18 -5.11 1.55
N TYR A 68 9.31 -4.54 2.75
CA TYR A 68 8.59 -3.34 3.17
C TYR A 68 8.85 -2.18 2.21
N SER A 69 10.12 -1.86 1.98
CA SER A 69 10.52 -0.76 1.10
C SER A 69 10.01 -0.99 -0.33
N MET A 70 10.06 -2.23 -0.82
CA MET A 70 9.52 -2.62 -2.13
C MET A 70 8.02 -2.40 -2.22
N CYS A 71 7.27 -2.90 -1.25
CA CYS A 71 5.82 -2.76 -1.25
C CYS A 71 5.38 -1.30 -1.07
N SER A 72 6.07 -0.54 -0.22
CA SER A 72 5.81 0.88 0.03
C SER A 72 6.02 1.73 -1.22
N GLU A 73 7.19 1.63 -1.85
CA GLU A 73 7.55 2.44 -3.02
C GLU A 73 6.74 2.06 -4.26
N MET A 74 6.43 0.78 -4.43
CA MET A 74 5.64 0.33 -5.58
C MET A 74 4.14 0.62 -5.41
N GLY A 75 3.62 0.67 -4.18
CA GLY A 75 2.22 1.04 -3.93
C GLY A 75 1.19 0.09 -4.57
N GLY A 76 -0.08 0.49 -4.56
CA GLY A 76 -1.18 -0.18 -5.28
C GLY A 76 -1.27 -1.68 -5.01
N PHE A 77 -1.09 -2.50 -6.05
CA PHE A 77 -1.09 -3.97 -5.95
C PHE A 77 -0.13 -4.50 -4.89
N PHE A 78 1.06 -3.90 -4.74
CA PHE A 78 2.08 -4.39 -3.81
C PHE A 78 1.74 -4.14 -2.34
N LEU A 79 0.94 -3.10 -2.05
CA LEU A 79 0.36 -2.90 -0.71
C LEU A 79 -0.68 -3.99 -0.40
N LYS A 80 -1.45 -4.45 -1.38
CA LYS A 80 -2.36 -5.59 -1.19
C LYS A 80 -1.61 -6.89 -0.93
N ILE A 81 -0.47 -7.10 -1.60
CA ILE A 81 0.42 -8.24 -1.29
C ILE A 81 0.98 -8.14 0.12
N ALA A 82 1.41 -6.95 0.56
CA ALA A 82 1.84 -6.72 1.94
C ALA A 82 0.73 -7.02 2.96
N GLN A 83 -0.53 -6.71 2.64
CA GLN A 83 -1.69 -7.08 3.46
C GLN A 83 -1.91 -8.59 3.60
N ILE A 84 -1.58 -9.36 2.57
CA ILE A 84 -1.65 -10.83 2.64
C ILE A 84 -0.48 -11.34 3.47
N LEU A 85 0.76 -10.94 3.15
CA LEU A 85 1.97 -11.41 3.85
C LEU A 85 2.07 -10.90 5.30
N GLY A 86 1.39 -9.80 5.62
CA GLY A 86 1.27 -9.24 6.98
C GLY A 86 0.28 -9.98 7.88
N LYS A 87 -0.41 -11.01 7.38
CA LYS A 87 -1.24 -11.88 8.23
C LYS A 87 -0.37 -12.89 8.98
N PRO A 88 -0.72 -13.23 10.23
CA PRO A 88 -0.11 -14.35 10.93
C PRO A 88 -0.09 -15.61 10.07
N ASP A 89 0.93 -16.44 10.26
CA ASP A 89 1.11 -17.76 9.64
C ASP A 89 1.42 -17.79 8.12
N LEU A 90 1.32 -16.67 7.40
CA LEU A 90 1.61 -16.62 5.96
C LEU A 90 3.07 -16.29 5.63
N ALA A 91 3.84 -15.79 6.59
CA ALA A 91 5.23 -15.43 6.44
C ALA A 91 5.99 -15.58 7.76
N PRO A 92 7.34 -15.58 7.74
CA PRO A 92 8.13 -15.52 8.97
C PRO A 92 7.70 -14.35 9.86
N ALA A 93 7.79 -14.52 11.18
CA ALA A 93 7.27 -13.53 12.13
C ALA A 93 7.84 -12.11 11.90
N ALA A 94 9.10 -11.99 11.49
CA ALA A 94 9.71 -10.70 11.15
C ALA A 94 9.05 -10.02 9.94
N TRP A 95 8.65 -10.78 8.92
CA TRP A 95 7.90 -10.26 7.76
C TRP A 95 6.53 -9.77 8.17
N VAL A 96 5.80 -10.57 8.96
CA VAL A 96 4.47 -10.23 9.48
C VAL A 96 4.52 -8.92 10.27
N ARG A 97 5.42 -8.85 11.28
CA ARG A 97 5.61 -7.66 12.14
C ARG A 97 5.93 -6.41 11.32
N ARG A 98 6.66 -6.54 10.22
CA ARG A 98 7.05 -5.38 9.42
C ARG A 98 5.97 -4.99 8.41
N LEU A 99 5.43 -5.93 7.65
CA LEU A 99 4.47 -5.65 6.58
C LEU A 99 3.09 -5.24 7.08
N VAL A 100 2.69 -5.66 8.30
CA VAL A 100 1.44 -5.18 8.92
C VAL A 100 1.44 -3.65 9.05
N THR A 101 2.60 -3.03 9.25
CA THR A 101 2.70 -1.55 9.35
C THR A 101 2.39 -0.83 8.04
N LEU A 102 2.48 -1.50 6.88
CA LEU A 102 1.99 -0.95 5.59
C LEU A 102 0.48 -1.05 5.43
N CYS A 103 -0.16 -1.93 6.20
CA CYS A 103 -1.61 -2.13 6.15
C CYS A 103 -2.34 -1.03 6.90
N ASP A 104 -1.73 -0.53 7.98
CA ASP A 104 -2.32 0.43 8.88
C ASP A 104 -2.20 1.89 8.40
N GLN A 105 -1.47 2.14 7.31
CA GLN A 105 -1.15 3.50 6.83
C GLN A 105 -1.40 3.68 5.32
N ALA A 106 -2.62 3.43 4.85
CA ALA A 106 -2.98 3.95 3.53
C ALA A 106 -3.03 5.49 3.61
N PRO A 107 -2.38 6.23 2.70
CA PRO A 107 -2.42 7.68 2.73
C PRO A 107 -3.86 8.17 2.60
N ALA A 108 -4.24 9.12 3.46
CA ALA A 108 -5.55 9.76 3.38
C ALA A 108 -5.59 10.72 2.18
N THR A 109 -6.70 10.69 1.46
CA THR A 109 -7.07 11.75 0.53
C THR A 109 -7.31 13.05 1.31
N PRO A 110 -6.71 14.17 0.87
CA PRO A 110 -6.94 15.49 1.45
C PRO A 110 -8.43 15.85 1.53
N SER A 111 -8.83 16.54 2.60
CA SER A 111 -10.24 16.84 2.90
C SER A 111 -10.97 17.59 1.77
N ASN A 112 -10.28 18.48 1.06
CA ASN A 112 -10.84 19.20 -0.10
C ASN A 112 -11.25 18.25 -1.24
N MET A 113 -10.47 17.19 -1.48
CA MET A 113 -10.79 16.18 -2.48
C MET A 113 -11.91 15.25 -2.00
N VAL A 114 -11.93 14.91 -0.70
CA VAL A 114 -13.03 14.14 -0.09
C VAL A 114 -14.35 14.88 -0.23
N GLN A 115 -14.36 16.18 0.08
CA GLN A 115 -15.53 17.04 -0.08
C GLN A 115 -16.02 17.02 -1.53
N LEU A 116 -15.12 17.23 -2.49
CA LEU A 116 -15.47 17.22 -3.92
C LEU A 116 -16.10 15.90 -4.36
N VAL A 117 -15.56 14.75 -3.91
CA VAL A 117 -16.12 13.43 -4.22
C VAL A 117 -17.53 13.29 -3.65
N LEU A 118 -17.72 13.64 -2.37
CA LEU A 118 -19.02 13.56 -1.71
C LEU A 118 -20.07 14.44 -2.39
N GLU A 119 -19.74 15.70 -2.68
CA GLU A 119 -20.68 16.65 -3.27
C GLU A 119 -21.03 16.27 -4.71
N ASN A 120 -20.07 15.75 -5.48
CA ASN A 120 -20.32 15.25 -6.83
C ASN A 120 -21.20 14.00 -6.85
N GLU A 121 -21.00 13.04 -5.92
CA GLU A 121 -21.80 11.81 -5.89
C GLU A 121 -23.19 12.00 -5.27
N LEU A 122 -23.32 12.88 -4.27
CA LEU A 122 -24.57 13.10 -3.55
C LEU A 122 -25.41 14.26 -4.11
N GLY A 123 -24.82 15.11 -4.95
CA GLY A 123 -25.49 16.24 -5.59
C GLY A 123 -25.91 17.36 -4.64
N LYS A 124 -25.36 17.39 -3.41
CA LYS A 124 -25.64 18.35 -2.34
C LYS A 124 -24.36 18.65 -1.57
N SER A 125 -24.28 19.82 -0.96
CA SER A 125 -23.13 20.16 -0.12
C SER A 125 -23.05 19.27 1.13
N VAL A 126 -21.85 19.03 1.64
CA VAL A 126 -21.66 18.24 2.88
C VAL A 126 -22.41 18.89 4.05
N ASP A 127 -22.40 20.22 4.12
CA ASP A 127 -23.08 21.00 5.16
C ASP A 127 -24.60 20.92 5.08
N GLU A 128 -25.18 20.59 3.93
CA GLU A 128 -26.63 20.38 3.81
C GLU A 128 -27.05 19.00 4.32
N MET A 129 -26.19 17.99 4.15
CA MET A 129 -26.49 16.59 4.44
C MET A 129 -26.15 16.20 5.87
N PHE A 130 -25.05 16.73 6.39
CA PHE A 130 -24.49 16.36 7.69
C PHE A 130 -24.62 17.51 8.70
N GLU A 131 -25.02 17.18 9.92
CA GLU A 131 -24.92 18.08 11.07
C GLU A 131 -23.46 18.22 11.53
N ARG A 132 -22.69 17.13 11.40
CA ARG A 132 -21.28 17.06 11.72
C ARG A 132 -20.57 16.12 10.77
N PHE A 133 -19.41 16.52 10.28
CA PHE A 133 -18.52 15.65 9.49
C PHE A 133 -17.09 15.82 10.01
N GLU A 134 -16.46 14.73 10.45
CA GLU A 134 -15.05 14.74 10.88
C GLU A 134 -14.16 14.56 9.64
N TRP A 135 -13.46 15.64 9.25
CA TRP A 135 -12.58 15.65 8.08
C TRP A 135 -11.31 14.83 8.23
N ASP A 136 -10.90 14.57 9.47
CA ASP A 136 -9.84 13.61 9.75
C ASP A 136 -10.44 12.19 9.66
N PRO A 137 -9.93 11.31 8.77
CA PRO A 137 -10.50 9.98 8.63
C PRO A 137 -10.18 9.13 9.87
N ILE A 138 -11.16 8.35 10.32
CA ILE A 138 -10.95 7.35 11.37
C ILE A 138 -10.13 6.15 10.87
N GLY A 139 -9.98 6.01 9.55
CA GLY A 139 -9.13 5.03 8.91
C GLY A 139 -9.12 5.21 7.40
N SER A 140 -8.01 4.84 6.77
CA SER A 140 -7.85 4.86 5.32
C SER A 140 -7.41 3.48 4.83
N ALA A 141 -7.94 3.04 3.69
CA ALA A 141 -7.61 1.78 3.05
C ALA A 141 -7.36 2.00 1.56
N SER A 142 -6.78 1.01 0.87
CA SER A 142 -6.31 1.15 -0.53
C SER A 142 -7.33 1.71 -1.55
N ILE A 143 -8.64 1.61 -1.30
CA ILE A 143 -9.70 2.02 -2.23
C ILE A 143 -10.48 3.23 -1.69
N ALA A 144 -10.58 3.36 -0.37
CA ALA A 144 -11.47 4.30 0.27
C ALA A 144 -10.99 4.60 1.68
N GLN A 145 -11.37 5.77 2.17
CA GLN A 145 -11.21 6.15 3.56
C GLN A 145 -12.55 6.30 4.24
N VAL A 146 -12.52 6.32 5.56
CA VAL A 146 -13.70 6.25 6.41
C VAL A 146 -13.71 7.45 7.34
N HIS A 147 -14.85 8.13 7.40
CA HIS A 147 -15.09 9.30 8.22
C HIS A 147 -16.23 9.06 9.20
N ARG A 148 -16.14 9.68 10.37
CA ARG A 148 -17.27 9.77 11.29
C ARG A 148 -18.09 11.00 10.94
N ALA A 149 -19.41 10.84 10.86
CA ALA A 149 -20.32 11.94 10.60
C ALA A 149 -21.63 11.76 11.36
N ARG A 150 -22.49 12.78 11.31
CA ARG A 150 -23.87 12.73 11.77
C ARG A 150 -24.76 13.37 10.73
N LEU A 151 -25.79 12.66 10.29
CA LEU A 151 -26.77 13.19 9.33
C LEU A 151 -27.65 14.25 9.98
N LYS A 152 -28.05 15.28 9.24
CA LYS A 152 -29.02 16.25 9.73
C LYS A 152 -30.34 15.56 10.09
N GLY A 153 -30.85 15.85 11.29
CA GLY A 153 -32.08 15.24 11.82
C GLY A 153 -31.90 13.81 12.35
N GLY A 154 -30.70 13.23 12.24
CA GLY A 154 -30.37 11.93 12.82
C GLY A 154 -29.89 12.06 14.27
N LYS A 155 -30.23 11.08 15.11
CA LYS A 155 -29.77 11.03 16.51
C LYS A 155 -28.44 10.27 16.69
N ASN A 156 -28.04 9.46 15.72
CA ASN A 156 -26.90 8.57 15.81
C ASN A 156 -25.78 9.00 14.87
N ASP A 157 -24.54 8.74 15.28
CA ASP A 157 -23.38 8.89 14.42
C ASP A 157 -23.37 7.80 13.34
N VAL A 158 -22.91 8.17 12.15
CA VAL A 158 -22.78 7.31 10.97
C VAL A 158 -21.31 7.25 10.54
N VAL A 159 -21.01 6.19 9.80
CA VAL A 159 -19.71 5.96 9.19
C VAL A 159 -19.84 6.20 7.69
N VAL A 160 -19.14 7.21 7.18
CA VAL A 160 -19.15 7.58 5.76
C VAL A 160 -17.88 7.06 5.12
N LYS A 161 -18.03 6.10 4.20
CA LYS A 161 -16.90 5.57 3.42
C LYS A 161 -16.83 6.32 2.10
N VAL A 162 -15.70 6.99 1.84
CA VAL A 162 -15.46 7.80 0.65
C VAL A 162 -14.36 7.15 -0.18
N GLN A 163 -14.66 6.85 -1.44
CA GLN A 163 -13.71 6.26 -2.37
C GLN A 163 -12.63 7.27 -2.76
N HIS A 164 -11.38 6.82 -2.85
CA HIS A 164 -10.28 7.67 -3.32
C HIS A 164 -10.50 8.08 -4.79
N PRO A 165 -10.20 9.33 -5.17
CA PRO A 165 -10.37 9.79 -6.54
C PRO A 165 -9.49 8.98 -7.50
N GLY A 166 -10.07 8.56 -8.64
CA GLY A 166 -9.37 7.81 -9.68
C GLY A 166 -9.32 6.29 -9.50
N VAL A 167 -9.89 5.74 -8.41
CA VAL A 167 -10.07 4.29 -8.27
C VAL A 167 -11.27 3.84 -9.08
N GLN A 168 -11.07 2.96 -10.07
CA GLN A 168 -12.13 2.30 -10.85
C GLN A 168 -12.33 0.88 -10.30
N ILE A 169 -13.59 0.46 -10.13
CA ILE A 169 -13.98 -0.89 -9.70
C ILE A 169 -14.47 -1.68 -10.91
#